data_AF-A0A9P0QRP6-F1
#
_entry.id   AF-A0A9P0QRP6-F1
#
_cell.length_a   1.000
_cell.length_b   1.000
_cell.length_c   1.000
_cell.angle_alpha   90.00
_cell.angle_beta   90.00
_cell.angle_gamma   90.00
#
_symmetry.space_group_name_H-M   'P 1'
#
loop_
_entity.id
_entity.type
_entity.pdbx_description
1 polymer ?
#
loop_
_entity_poly.entity_id
_entity_poly.type
_entity_poly.pdbx_seq_one_letter_code
_entity_poly.pdbx_strand_id
1 'polypeptide(L)'
;MSETEAVAVVPDSTFKWPRPFGNLSNASAYPPFEPVDTKKKTMQVFRFSFYTTAGAYAWLYIWKRTTFKLGLPATVIAFATVATGAKAMITNIREKNDGWNTFWGVAAGNLTVLTVGFKTMPLKHKAMTGVAGACAAAFADHFRWAQSTSSAYTDATYAKSNTEEELPKQKFWDVWQRRPLSQTVEELGVGRGVLKP
;
A
#
# COMPACT_ATOMS: atom_id res chain seq x y z
N MET A 1 -49.41 -22.79 14.53
CA MET A 1 -49.41 -21.50 13.79
C MET A 1 -48.98 -20.44 14.78
N SER A 2 -47.86 -19.74 14.68
CA SER A 2 -46.69 -19.76 13.79
C SER A 2 -45.60 -19.05 14.59
N GLU A 3 -44.46 -19.69 14.76
CA GLU A 3 -43.25 -19.06 15.28
C GLU A 3 -42.88 -17.91 14.33
N THR A 4 -43.02 -16.67 14.80
CA THR A 4 -42.41 -15.53 14.12
C THR A 4 -40.91 -15.64 14.31
N GLU A 5 -40.26 -16.27 13.34
CA GLU A 5 -38.82 -16.27 13.15
C GLU A 5 -38.30 -14.85 13.41
N ALA A 6 -37.46 -14.70 14.43
CA ALA A 6 -36.70 -13.50 14.65
C ALA A 6 -35.79 -13.32 13.43
N VAL A 7 -36.26 -12.53 12.45
CA VAL A 7 -35.50 -12.16 11.26
C VAL A 7 -34.16 -11.65 11.75
N ALA A 8 -33.10 -12.43 11.51
CA ALA A 8 -31.74 -11.99 11.78
C ALA A 8 -31.57 -10.65 11.06
N VAL A 9 -31.33 -9.58 11.83
CA VAL A 9 -31.12 -8.25 11.29
C VAL A 9 -29.78 -8.28 10.56
N VAL A 10 -29.82 -8.65 9.28
CA VAL A 10 -28.69 -8.50 8.37
C VAL A 10 -28.53 -7.00 8.14
N PRO A 11 -27.31 -6.45 8.25
CA PRO A 11 -27.09 -5.01 8.10
C PRO A 11 -27.64 -4.52 6.75
N ASP A 12 -28.45 -3.46 6.77
CA ASP A 12 -28.91 -2.75 5.58
C ASP A 12 -27.68 -2.11 4.90
N SER A 13 -27.27 -2.71 3.79
CA SER A 13 -26.15 -2.28 2.96
C SER A 13 -26.57 -1.15 2.02
N THR A 14 -27.20 -0.08 2.53
CA THR A 14 -27.60 1.06 1.69
C THR A 14 -26.38 1.74 1.04
N PHE A 15 -25.16 1.45 1.51
CA PHE A 15 -23.92 1.56 0.74
C PHE A 15 -23.41 0.16 0.36
N LYS A 16 -23.87 -0.36 -0.78
CA LYS A 16 -23.62 -1.74 -1.26
C LYS A 16 -22.18 -2.00 -1.72
N TRP A 17 -21.38 -0.94 -1.85
CA TRP A 17 -20.02 -1.01 -2.36
C TRP A 17 -19.02 -0.75 -1.23
N PRO A 18 -17.95 -1.56 -1.08
CA PRO A 18 -16.82 -1.17 -0.27
C PRO A 18 -16.37 0.17 -0.81
N ARG A 19 -16.34 1.24 0.02
CA ARG A 19 -15.85 2.54 -0.42
C ARG A 19 -14.40 2.31 -0.86
N PRO A 20 -14.10 2.21 -2.17
CA PRO A 20 -12.78 1.79 -2.61
C PRO A 20 -11.71 2.86 -2.28
N PHE A 21 -12.19 4.02 -1.80
CA PHE A 21 -11.46 5.23 -1.53
C PHE A 21 -11.58 5.72 -0.08
N GLY A 22 -12.34 5.06 0.80
CA GLY A 22 -12.53 5.51 2.18
C GLY A 22 -11.25 5.49 3.01
N ASN A 23 -10.35 4.56 2.69
CA ASN A 23 -9.05 4.39 3.36
C ASN A 23 -7.89 5.05 2.59
N LEU A 24 -8.13 5.74 1.46
CA LEU A 24 -7.06 6.41 0.70
C LEU A 24 -6.44 7.61 1.44
N SER A 25 -7.14 8.15 2.42
CA SER A 25 -6.64 9.25 3.26
C SER A 25 -5.99 8.77 4.55
N ASN A 26 -6.13 7.49 4.91
CA ASN A 26 -5.68 6.97 6.19
C ASN A 26 -4.53 5.98 6.01
N ALA A 27 -3.35 6.33 6.51
CA ALA A 27 -2.17 5.46 6.52
C ALA A 27 -2.27 4.33 7.58
N SER A 28 -3.38 4.24 8.32
CA SER A 28 -3.60 3.23 9.36
C SER A 28 -3.58 1.79 8.86
N ALA A 29 -3.72 1.57 7.56
CA ALA A 29 -3.70 0.24 6.95
C ALA A 29 -2.29 -0.32 6.70
N TYR A 30 -1.23 0.48 6.92
CA TYR A 30 0.14 0.01 6.82
C TYR A 30 0.53 -0.77 8.08
N PRO A 31 1.35 -1.84 7.95
CA PRO A 31 1.82 -2.56 9.13
C PRO A 31 2.70 -1.63 9.98
N PRO A 32 2.71 -1.84 11.32
CA PRO A 32 3.52 -1.05 12.23
C PRO A 32 4.99 -1.08 11.81
N PHE A 33 5.71 -0.01 12.10
CA PHE A 33 7.11 0.10 11.72
C PHE A 33 7.94 -0.99 12.42
N GLU A 34 8.72 -1.69 11.62
CA GLU A 34 9.78 -2.58 12.08
C GLU A 34 11.06 -2.23 11.33
N PRO A 35 12.22 -2.24 12.02
CA PRO A 35 13.50 -1.92 11.39
C PRO A 35 13.79 -2.92 10.27
N VAL A 36 14.10 -2.38 9.09
CA VAL A 36 14.32 -3.18 7.89
C VAL A 36 15.82 -3.40 7.71
N ASP A 37 16.24 -4.67 7.64
CA ASP A 37 17.58 -5.02 7.16
C ASP A 37 17.71 -4.69 5.66
N THR A 38 18.30 -3.54 5.38
CA THR A 38 18.47 -2.99 4.03
C THR A 38 19.35 -3.90 3.17
N LYS A 39 20.41 -4.49 3.74
CA LYS A 39 21.35 -5.34 3.01
C LYS A 39 20.69 -6.64 2.62
N LYS A 40 20.01 -7.31 3.57
CA LYS A 40 19.35 -8.60 3.31
C LYS A 40 18.23 -8.45 2.29
N LYS A 41 17.34 -7.47 2.45
CA LYS A 41 16.22 -7.27 1.49
C LYS A 41 16.73 -6.87 0.11
N THR A 42 17.69 -5.96 0.02
CA THR A 42 18.27 -5.55 -1.27
C THR A 42 18.96 -6.71 -1.97
N MET A 43 19.74 -7.52 -1.24
CA MET A 43 20.42 -8.68 -1.80
C MET A 43 19.44 -9.76 -2.29
N GLN A 44 18.35 -9.98 -1.56
CA GLN A 44 17.30 -10.92 -1.96
C GLN A 44 16.63 -10.48 -3.26
N VAL A 45 16.27 -9.19 -3.38
CA VAL A 45 15.68 -8.63 -4.60
C VAL A 45 16.67 -8.61 -5.76
N PHE A 46 17.95 -8.31 -5.49
CA PHE A 46 19.00 -8.40 -6.50
C PHE A 46 19.11 -9.83 -7.07
N ARG A 47 19.20 -10.85 -6.21
CA ARG A 47 19.26 -12.26 -6.65
C ARG A 47 18.02 -12.65 -7.44
N PHE A 48 16.84 -12.31 -6.92
CA PHE A 48 15.58 -12.62 -7.60
C PHE A 48 15.50 -11.96 -8.98
N SER A 49 15.79 -10.66 -9.07
CA SER A 49 15.79 -9.94 -10.34
C SER A 49 16.86 -10.46 -11.31
N PHE A 50 18.06 -10.77 -10.82
CA PHE A 50 19.12 -11.36 -11.63
C PHE A 50 18.72 -12.71 -12.22
N TYR A 51 18.27 -13.66 -11.41
CA TYR A 51 17.88 -14.98 -11.91
C TYR A 51 16.65 -14.92 -12.81
N THR A 52 15.68 -14.07 -12.50
CA THR A 52 14.47 -13.93 -13.31
C THR A 52 14.77 -13.31 -14.66
N THR A 53 15.60 -12.25 -14.70
CA THR A 53 16.01 -11.61 -15.96
C THR A 53 16.91 -12.51 -16.80
N ALA A 54 17.90 -13.17 -16.18
CA ALA A 54 18.76 -14.14 -16.86
C ALA A 54 17.94 -15.31 -17.42
N GLY A 55 17.00 -15.86 -16.65
CA GLY A 55 16.11 -16.94 -17.08
C GLY A 55 15.18 -16.52 -18.22
N ALA A 56 14.56 -15.34 -18.14
CA ALA A 56 13.72 -14.81 -19.21
C ALA A 56 14.52 -14.59 -20.51
N TYR A 57 15.76 -14.12 -20.40
CA TYR A 57 16.63 -13.95 -21.57
C TYR A 57 17.13 -15.28 -22.13
N ALA A 58 17.48 -16.25 -21.29
CA ALA A 58 17.83 -17.60 -21.72
C ALA A 58 16.66 -18.24 -22.48
N TRP A 59 15.43 -18.07 -21.98
CA TRP A 59 14.21 -18.51 -22.65
C TRP A 59 14.04 -17.85 -24.02
N LEU A 60 14.16 -16.51 -24.10
CA LEU A 60 14.05 -15.77 -25.36
C LEU A 60 15.14 -16.15 -26.36
N TYR A 61 16.35 -16.43 -25.88
CA TYR A 61 17.46 -16.90 -26.70
C TYR A 61 17.14 -18.28 -27.30
N ILE A 62 16.66 -19.22 -26.50
CA ILE A 62 16.33 -20.58 -26.95
C ILE A 62 15.15 -20.57 -27.94
N TRP A 63 14.07 -19.85 -27.62
CA TRP A 63 12.82 -19.91 -28.38
C TRP A 63 12.75 -18.93 -29.55
N LYS A 64 13.25 -17.71 -29.40
CA LYS A 64 13.17 -16.65 -30.43
C LYS A 64 14.50 -16.32 -31.09
N ARG A 65 15.61 -16.93 -30.67
CA ARG A 65 16.98 -16.64 -31.16
C ARG A 65 17.31 -15.14 -31.15
N THR A 66 16.78 -14.40 -30.18
CA THR A 66 17.00 -12.96 -30.06
C THR A 66 18.40 -12.66 -29.56
N THR A 67 19.01 -11.59 -30.05
CA THR A 67 20.32 -11.13 -29.61
C THR A 67 20.29 -10.60 -28.18
N PHE A 68 21.33 -10.95 -27.40
CA PHE A 68 21.42 -10.62 -25.99
C PHE A 68 21.85 -9.15 -25.81
N LYS A 69 20.88 -8.24 -25.67
CA LYS A 69 21.16 -6.83 -25.35
C LYS A 69 21.34 -6.66 -23.84
N LEU A 70 22.56 -6.83 -23.34
CA LEU A 70 22.90 -6.76 -21.90
C LEU A 70 22.48 -5.46 -21.19
N GLY A 71 22.29 -4.36 -21.93
CA GLY A 71 21.87 -3.08 -21.35
C GLY A 71 20.48 -3.11 -20.71
N LEU A 72 19.51 -3.78 -21.34
CA LEU A 72 18.13 -3.84 -20.84
C LEU A 72 17.95 -4.68 -19.55
N PRO A 73 18.51 -5.90 -19.41
CA PRO A 73 18.40 -6.63 -18.17
C PRO A 73 19.19 -5.95 -17.04
N ALA A 74 20.35 -5.34 -17.34
CA ALA A 74 21.11 -4.60 -16.36
C ALA A 74 20.34 -3.40 -15.79
N THR A 75 19.58 -2.67 -16.62
CA THR A 75 18.76 -1.54 -16.14
C THR A 75 17.59 -2.01 -15.28
N VAL A 76 16.96 -3.15 -15.60
CA VAL A 76 15.89 -3.73 -14.77
C VAL A 76 16.41 -4.21 -13.41
N ILE A 77 17.57 -4.88 -13.39
CA ILE A 77 18.21 -5.30 -12.13
C ILE A 77 18.59 -4.07 -11.29
N ALA A 78 19.20 -3.06 -11.93
CA ALA A 78 19.57 -1.81 -11.25
C ALA A 78 18.35 -1.10 -10.67
N PHE A 79 17.25 -1.00 -11.43
CA PHE A 79 15.97 -0.45 -10.96
C PHE A 79 15.51 -1.13 -9.68
N ALA A 80 15.35 -2.45 -9.72
CA ALA A 80 14.77 -3.22 -8.62
C ALA A 80 15.64 -3.12 -7.36
N THR A 81 16.96 -3.16 -7.55
CA THR A 81 17.94 -3.08 -6.47
C THR A 81 17.92 -1.70 -5.81
N VAL A 82 17.99 -0.62 -6.61
CA VAL A 82 18.01 0.76 -6.12
C VAL A 82 16.67 1.13 -5.49
N ALA A 83 15.55 0.75 -6.12
CA ALA A 83 14.23 1.08 -5.59
C ALA A 83 13.97 0.41 -4.23
N THR A 84 14.38 -0.85 -4.08
CA THR A 84 14.24 -1.59 -2.81
C THR A 84 15.19 -1.03 -1.75
N GLY A 85 16.45 -0.78 -2.11
CA GLY A 85 17.43 -0.22 -1.18
C GLY A 85 17.02 1.17 -0.69
N ALA A 86 16.62 2.05 -1.60
CA ALA A 86 16.14 3.39 -1.26
C ALA A 86 14.87 3.36 -0.41
N LYS A 87 13.88 2.53 -0.76
CA LYS A 87 12.67 2.35 0.06
C LYS A 87 13.03 1.89 1.48
N ALA A 88 13.92 0.90 1.62
CA ALA A 88 14.30 0.35 2.92
C ALA A 88 15.07 1.39 3.77
N MET A 89 16.00 2.14 3.16
CA MET A 89 16.71 3.22 3.86
C MET A 89 15.75 4.30 4.35
N ILE A 90 14.82 4.76 3.49
CA ILE A 90 13.87 5.82 3.84
C ILE A 90 12.89 5.37 4.92
N THR A 91 12.47 4.10 4.87
CA THR A 91 11.63 3.50 5.92
C THR A 91 12.33 3.54 7.28
N ASN A 92 13.62 3.20 7.33
CA ASN A 92 14.41 3.26 8.56
C ASN A 92 14.66 4.69 9.04
N ILE A 93 14.96 5.63 8.14
CA ILE A 93 15.21 7.04 8.50
C ILE A 93 13.96 7.71 9.06
N ARG A 94 12.79 7.38 8.51
CA ARG A 94 11.52 8.00 8.90
C ARG A 94 10.80 7.25 10.01
N GLU A 95 11.28 6.07 10.37
CA GLU A 95 10.67 5.16 11.37
C GLU A 95 9.16 4.99 11.18
N LYS A 96 8.71 5.09 9.93
CA LYS A 96 7.30 5.12 9.55
C LYS A 96 7.12 4.34 8.27
N ASN A 97 6.06 3.53 8.22
CA ASN A 97 5.69 2.79 7.03
C ASN A 97 4.51 3.48 6.34
N ASP A 98 4.76 4.06 5.17
CA ASP A 98 3.75 4.70 4.35
C ASP A 98 4.09 4.60 2.85
N GLY A 99 3.13 4.99 2.01
CA GLY A 99 3.30 5.01 0.55
C GLY A 99 4.36 6.00 0.07
N TRP A 100 4.79 6.93 0.94
CA TRP A 100 5.85 7.89 0.65
C TRP A 100 7.22 7.20 0.57
N ASN A 101 7.44 6.13 1.34
CA ASN A 101 8.63 5.29 1.20
C ASN A 101 8.69 4.64 -0.18
N THR A 102 7.55 4.18 -0.70
CA THR A 102 7.43 3.60 -2.04
C THR A 102 7.65 4.66 -3.12
N PHE A 103 7.08 5.86 -2.95
CA PHE A 103 7.31 6.99 -3.85
C PHE A 103 8.80 7.28 -4.03
N TRP A 104 9.52 7.53 -2.94
CA TRP A 104 10.94 7.87 -3.02
C TRP A 104 11.84 6.71 -3.45
N GLY A 105 11.50 5.48 -3.04
CA GLY A 105 12.18 4.29 -3.53
C GLY A 105 12.10 4.18 -5.05
N VAL A 106 10.89 4.24 -5.59
CA VAL A 106 10.65 4.15 -7.04
C VAL A 106 11.20 5.38 -7.78
N ALA A 107 11.14 6.57 -7.19
CA ALA A 107 11.77 7.77 -7.77
C ALA A 107 13.27 7.59 -7.96
N ALA A 108 13.98 7.06 -6.94
CA ALA A 108 15.41 6.74 -7.04
C ALA A 108 15.69 5.65 -8.09
N GLY A 109 14.88 4.59 -8.11
CA GLY A 109 14.97 3.55 -9.13
C GLY A 109 14.78 4.12 -10.55
N ASN A 110 13.72 4.90 -10.77
CA ASN A 110 13.43 5.53 -12.05
C ASN A 110 14.55 6.46 -12.49
N LEU A 111 15.13 7.25 -11.58
CA LEU A 111 16.27 8.11 -11.89
C LEU A 111 17.45 7.29 -12.43
N THR A 112 17.76 6.15 -11.81
CA THR A 112 18.85 5.28 -12.29
C THR A 112 18.57 4.69 -13.68
N VAL A 113 17.36 4.18 -13.93
CA VAL A 113 16.98 3.62 -15.23
C VAL A 113 16.93 4.67 -16.34
N LEU A 114 16.32 5.82 -16.06
CA LEU A 114 16.15 6.88 -17.04
C LEU A 114 17.48 7.57 -17.38
N THR A 115 18.43 7.57 -16.44
CA THR A 115 19.79 8.09 -16.68
C THR A 115 20.66 7.08 -17.44
N VAL A 116 20.63 5.81 -17.06
CA VAL A 116 21.53 4.78 -17.63
C VAL A 116 20.96 4.16 -18.91
N GLY A 117 19.67 3.83 -18.91
CA GLY A 117 18.99 3.13 -20.00
C GLY A 117 18.48 4.04 -21.12
N PHE A 118 18.00 5.24 -20.78
CA PHE A 118 17.39 6.17 -21.74
C PHE A 118 18.22 7.44 -21.94
N LYS A 119 19.49 7.26 -22.35
CA LYS A 119 20.46 8.36 -22.50
C LYS A 119 19.95 9.49 -23.40
N THR A 120 19.26 9.16 -24.49
CA THR A 120 18.78 10.11 -25.52
C THR A 120 17.48 10.83 -25.18
N MET A 121 16.81 10.50 -24.08
CA MET A 121 15.52 11.10 -23.72
C MET A 121 15.71 12.54 -23.18
N PRO A 122 14.88 13.51 -23.58
CA PRO A 122 14.96 14.88 -23.05
C PRO A 122 14.74 14.94 -21.54
N LEU A 123 15.44 15.84 -20.84
CA LEU A 123 15.40 15.95 -19.37
C LEU A 123 13.97 16.15 -18.83
N LYS A 124 13.16 16.99 -19.49
CA LYS A 124 11.74 17.21 -19.13
C LYS A 124 10.95 15.90 -19.10
N HIS A 125 11.15 15.06 -20.11
CA HIS A 125 10.44 13.79 -20.21
C HIS A 125 10.94 12.81 -19.15
N LYS A 126 12.25 12.76 -18.85
CA LYS A 126 12.80 11.95 -17.76
C LYS A 126 12.22 12.33 -16.40
N ALA A 127 12.13 13.63 -16.11
CA ALA A 127 11.55 14.12 -14.86
C ALA A 127 10.07 13.75 -14.77
N MET A 128 9.29 14.02 -15.82
CA MET A 128 7.87 13.71 -15.85
C MET A 128 7.59 12.21 -15.73
N THR A 129 8.29 11.36 -16.50
CA THR A 129 8.08 9.90 -16.43
C THR A 129 8.57 9.32 -15.11
N GLY A 130 9.68 9.84 -14.57
CA GLY A 130 10.20 9.44 -13.27
C GLY A 130 9.22 9.73 -12.13
N VAL A 131 8.69 10.95 -12.09
CA VAL A 131 7.71 11.37 -11.07
C VAL A 131 6.36 10.67 -11.29
N ALA A 132 5.85 10.61 -12.51
CA ALA A 132 4.58 9.93 -12.80
C ALA A 132 4.64 8.44 -12.44
N GLY A 133 5.74 7.76 -12.76
CA GLY A 133 5.96 6.36 -12.38
C GLY A 133 6.05 6.17 -10.86
N ALA A 134 6.72 7.08 -10.15
CA ALA A 134 6.78 7.04 -8.69
C ALA A 134 5.41 7.29 -8.04
N CYS A 135 4.64 8.25 -8.53
CA CYS A 135 3.27 8.52 -8.08
C CYS A 135 2.36 7.31 -8.32
N ALA A 136 2.41 6.71 -9.51
CA ALA A 136 1.60 5.54 -9.85
C ALA A 136 1.95 4.34 -8.95
N ALA A 137 3.24 4.09 -8.70
CA ALA A 137 3.67 3.02 -7.82
C ALA A 137 3.28 3.26 -6.35
N ALA A 138 3.44 4.48 -5.86
CA ALA A 138 3.01 4.86 -4.51
C ALA A 138 1.49 4.75 -4.35
N PHE A 139 0.73 5.17 -5.37
CA PHE A 139 -0.72 5.04 -5.38
C PHE A 139 -1.15 3.57 -5.38
N ALA A 140 -0.52 2.72 -6.20
CA ALA A 140 -0.83 1.29 -6.25
C ALA A 140 -0.50 0.57 -4.93
N ASP A 141 0.65 0.90 -4.30
CA ASP A 141 1.04 0.38 -2.99
C ASP A 141 0.04 0.83 -1.91
N HIS A 142 -0.30 2.12 -1.91
CA HIS A 142 -1.29 2.66 -0.97
C HIS A 142 -2.68 2.07 -1.18
N PHE A 143 -3.12 1.89 -2.43
CA PHE A 143 -4.39 1.24 -2.75
C PHE A 143 -4.40 -0.22 -2.27
N ARG A 144 -3.30 -0.96 -2.49
CA ARG A 144 -3.18 -2.34 -1.99
C ARG A 144 -3.30 -2.42 -0.47
N TRP A 145 -2.60 -1.55 0.26
CA TRP A 145 -2.67 -1.54 1.72
C TRP A 145 -4.03 -1.08 2.22
N ALA A 146 -4.62 -0.05 1.61
CA ALA A 146 -5.96 0.43 1.93
C ALA A 146 -7.05 -0.65 1.80
N GLN A 147 -6.87 -1.60 0.87
CA GLN A 147 -7.77 -2.74 0.68
C GLN A 147 -7.41 -3.96 1.55
N SER A 148 -6.15 -4.07 2.02
CA SER A 148 -5.69 -5.24 2.77
C SER A 148 -6.30 -5.40 4.16
N THR A 149 -6.79 -4.33 4.78
CA THR A 149 -7.46 -4.33 6.08
C THR A 149 -8.98 -4.44 5.99
N SER A 150 -9.51 -4.73 4.80
CA SER A 150 -10.94 -4.66 4.51
C SER A 150 -11.47 -5.99 3.99
N SER A 151 -11.88 -6.87 4.90
CA SER A 151 -12.75 -7.99 4.56
C SER A 151 -13.96 -8.03 5.49
N ALA A 152 -15.14 -7.84 4.89
CA ALA A 152 -16.43 -7.87 5.59
C ALA A 152 -16.71 -9.22 6.27
N TYR A 153 -16.05 -10.30 5.84
CA TYR A 153 -16.26 -11.65 6.36
C TYR A 153 -15.43 -11.97 7.62
N THR A 154 -14.28 -11.31 7.82
CA THR A 154 -13.35 -11.62 8.92
C THR A 154 -13.38 -10.61 10.05
N ASP A 155 -13.70 -9.34 9.76
CA ASP A 155 -13.50 -8.22 10.69
C ASP A 155 -14.77 -7.45 11.05
N ALA A 156 -15.95 -7.96 10.70
CA ALA A 156 -17.22 -7.31 11.03
C ALA A 156 -17.68 -7.69 12.44
N THR A 157 -17.57 -6.74 13.38
CA THR A 157 -18.09 -6.89 14.75
C THR A 157 -19.38 -6.10 14.90
N TYR A 158 -20.38 -6.69 15.55
CA TYR A 158 -21.64 -6.03 15.85
C TYR A 158 -21.78 -5.83 17.36
N ALA A 159 -21.88 -4.58 17.81
CA ALA A 159 -22.05 -4.23 19.23
C ALA A 159 -23.44 -3.61 19.46
N LYS A 160 -24.26 -4.31 20.24
CA LYS A 160 -25.68 -3.98 20.45
C LYS A 160 -25.96 -3.13 21.70
N SER A 161 -25.03 -3.02 22.65
CA SER A 161 -25.17 -2.13 23.82
C SER A 161 -23.83 -1.81 24.47
N ASN A 162 -23.59 -0.52 24.75
CA ASN A 162 -22.42 -0.03 25.50
C ASN A 162 -22.63 -0.21 27.01
N THR A 163 -22.70 -1.46 27.49
CA THR A 163 -22.95 -1.69 28.92
C THR A 163 -21.67 -1.87 29.73
N GLU A 164 -20.56 -2.38 29.19
CA GLU A 164 -19.29 -2.48 29.92
C GLU A 164 -18.05 -2.37 29.02
N GLU A 165 -16.99 -1.80 29.60
CA GLU A 165 -15.56 -1.72 29.19
C GLU A 165 -15.19 -1.06 27.85
N GLU A 166 -14.00 -0.46 27.86
CA GLU A 166 -13.42 0.34 26.78
C GLU A 166 -13.52 -0.37 25.41
N LEU A 167 -14.48 0.05 24.59
CA LEU A 167 -14.64 -0.52 23.25
C LEU A 167 -13.43 -0.16 22.38
N PRO A 168 -12.80 -1.14 21.71
CA PRO A 168 -11.66 -0.90 20.82
C PRO A 168 -12.10 -0.01 19.66
N LYS A 169 -11.19 0.81 19.11
CA LYS A 169 -11.51 1.75 18.01
C LYS A 169 -12.32 1.07 16.89
N GLN A 170 -13.48 1.66 16.55
CA GLN A 170 -14.40 1.11 15.54
C GLN A 170 -13.66 0.86 14.23
N LYS A 171 -13.63 -0.40 13.78
CA LYS A 171 -13.09 -0.76 12.46
C LYS A 171 -14.11 -0.46 11.37
N PHE A 172 -13.66 -0.44 10.11
CA PHE A 172 -14.49 -0.06 8.97
C PHE A 172 -15.78 -0.90 8.82
N TRP A 173 -15.71 -2.20 9.11
CA TRP A 173 -16.84 -3.14 8.98
C TRP A 173 -17.66 -3.27 10.27
N ASP A 174 -17.25 -2.61 11.36
CA ASP A 174 -17.95 -2.70 12.63
C ASP A 174 -19.21 -1.82 12.62
N VAL A 175 -20.33 -2.40 13.03
CA VAL A 175 -21.61 -1.68 13.14
C VAL A 175 -21.95 -1.54 14.62
N TRP A 176 -21.90 -0.31 15.11
CA TRP A 176 -22.24 0.03 16.49
C TRP A 176 -23.52 0.85 16.54
N GLN A 177 -24.38 0.57 17.51
CA GLN A 177 -25.58 1.38 17.72
C GLN A 177 -25.25 2.78 18.26
N ARG A 178 -24.18 2.93 19.06
CA ARG A 178 -23.72 4.21 19.61
C ARG A 178 -22.19 4.28 19.66
N ARG A 179 -21.62 5.25 18.95
CA ARG A 179 -20.18 5.52 19.00
C ARG A 179 -19.80 6.27 20.28
N PRO A 180 -18.70 5.92 20.98
CA PRO A 180 -18.21 6.68 22.11
C PRO A 180 -17.82 8.11 21.68
N LEU A 181 -18.19 9.08 22.52
CA LEU A 181 -17.92 10.50 22.28
C LEU A 181 -16.42 10.80 22.22
N SER A 182 -15.59 10.09 22.98
CA SER A 182 -14.13 10.23 22.97
C SER A 182 -13.53 9.99 21.58
N GLN A 183 -13.91 8.90 20.89
CA GLN A 183 -13.46 8.60 19.53
C GLN A 183 -13.97 9.62 18.51
N THR A 184 -15.17 10.15 18.72
CA THR A 184 -15.77 11.16 17.84
C THR A 184 -15.01 12.48 17.95
N VAL A 185 -14.64 12.87 19.18
CA VAL A 185 -13.83 14.07 19.45
C VAL A 185 -12.40 13.91 18.90
N GLU A 186 -11.80 12.73 19.01
CA GLU A 186 -10.45 12.45 18.48
C GLU A 186 -10.41 12.56 16.94
N GLU A 187 -11.45 12.10 16.24
CA GLU A 187 -11.47 12.11 14.78
C GLU A 187 -11.99 13.41 14.16
N LEU A 188 -12.99 14.05 14.76
CA LEU A 188 -13.60 15.27 14.22
C LEU A 188 -13.01 16.56 14.83
N GLY A 189 -12.30 16.44 15.95
CA GLY A 189 -11.86 17.58 16.75
C GLY A 189 -12.98 18.19 17.60
N VAL A 190 -12.60 19.04 18.55
CA VAL A 190 -13.56 19.82 19.35
C VAL A 190 -14.05 21.01 18.54
N GLY A 191 -15.37 21.21 18.45
CA GLY A 191 -15.99 22.31 17.71
C GLY A 191 -17.16 21.85 16.83
N ARG A 192 -17.80 22.80 16.12
CA ARG A 192 -18.94 22.55 15.19
C ARG A 192 -20.08 21.72 15.82
N GLY A 193 -20.37 21.96 17.10
CA GLY A 193 -21.41 21.24 17.85
C GLY A 193 -20.96 19.94 18.52
N VAL A 194 -19.70 19.51 18.33
CA VAL A 194 -19.09 18.39 19.08
C VAL A 194 -18.33 18.97 20.28
N LEU A 195 -18.85 18.71 21.48
CA LEU A 195 -18.28 19.16 22.75
C LEU A 195 -17.51 18.02 23.42
N LYS A 196 -16.37 18.35 24.00
CA LYS A 196 -15.67 17.47 24.94
C LYS A 196 -16.28 17.74 26.34
N PRO A 197 -16.81 16.74 27.05
CA PRO A 197 -17.20 16.91 28.45
C PRO A 197 -15.97 17.18 29.34
#